data_AF-A0A8K0K663-F1
#
_entry.id   AF-A0A8K0K663-F1
#
_cell.length_a   1.000
_cell.length_b   1.000
_cell.length_c   1.000
_cell.angle_alpha   90.00
_cell.angle_beta   90.00
_cell.angle_gamma   90.00
#
_symmetry.space_group_name_H-M   'P 1'
#
loop_
_entity.id
_entity.type
_entity.pdbx_description
1 polymer ?
#
loop_
_entity_poly.entity_id
_entity_poly.type
_entity_poly.pdbx_seq_one_letter_code
_entity_poly.pdbx_strand_id
1 'polypeptide(L)'
;MKNRLHSHAVPKLFDVPNPPPMVSSKRKRPLLREQLQIKRPRHETEEEACPVIMDNVDGSISEELLEDANVITDGLNSTLLDALKIKTDSMVAMDKVCALCADEMSIKTNLFYNISADEVVGFCDDGVKKTFKLAKSVLVLMVRGISSSWKQPLAYFFVGSSCSAEILKSVTTAILQLRGCGLNVVSLTTDMGSNFVQMSHLLGVTSERPFFTVEGEDVCYIFDVPHLIKSFRNNFLKHSFKYDGNVASWSDISAIYQHDKKFNLRLSSKLTDAHVNPNCFQKMKVKLATQVISQTVASCIRTYVSLGKLKKDSLATASLISEMDQLFDILNSSKKENAKCYNRAWMGADYQIQFLRAALGHKVKSRCLGKFLQLLEESEWQCKESNSNSGPEGIQKGVCAGVF
;
A
#
# COMPACT_ATOMS: atom_id res chain seq x y z
N MET A 1 30.36 13.72 38.43
CA MET A 1 29.70 13.95 37.11
C MET A 1 28.41 13.16 37.11
N LYS A 2 27.27 13.83 36.90
CA LYS A 2 25.92 13.25 36.95
C LYS A 2 25.59 12.64 35.59
N ASN A 3 25.16 11.39 35.55
CA ASN A 3 24.30 10.89 34.48
C ASN A 3 23.08 10.21 35.10
N ARG A 4 21.91 10.72 34.74
CA ARG A 4 20.59 10.28 35.16
C ARG A 4 20.22 9.02 34.37
N LEU A 5 19.97 7.93 35.09
CA LEU A 5 19.12 6.83 34.65
C LEU A 5 17.66 7.31 34.66
N HIS A 6 16.90 7.06 33.59
CA HIS A 6 15.49 6.65 33.70
C HIS A 6 14.96 5.99 32.42
N SER A 7 14.28 4.88 32.68
CA SER A 7 13.26 4.14 31.92
C SER A 7 13.65 3.51 30.58
N HIS A 8 13.81 2.19 30.66
CA HIS A 8 13.92 1.21 29.61
C HIS A 8 12.66 1.19 28.72
N ALA A 9 12.86 1.18 27.40
CA ALA A 9 11.83 0.87 26.42
C ALA A 9 12.02 -0.58 25.96
N VAL A 10 11.11 -1.46 26.35
CA VAL A 10 10.90 -2.76 25.73
C VAL A 10 10.46 -2.51 24.27
N PRO A 11 10.94 -3.28 23.26
CA PRO A 11 10.41 -3.15 21.92
C PRO A 11 8.93 -3.56 21.92
N LYS A 12 8.02 -2.62 21.64
CA LYS A 12 6.61 -2.93 21.46
C LYS A 12 6.45 -3.76 20.19
N LEU A 13 6.15 -5.03 20.35
CA LEU A 13 5.87 -5.98 19.26
C LEU A 13 4.64 -5.60 18.44
N PHE A 14 3.76 -4.73 18.93
CA PHE A 14 2.63 -4.20 18.21
C PHE A 14 2.31 -2.81 18.78
N ASP A 15 2.82 -1.74 18.15
CA ASP A 15 2.25 -0.38 18.15
C ASP A 15 3.30 0.60 17.62
N VAL A 16 3.34 0.78 16.30
CA VAL A 16 3.94 1.98 15.71
C VAL A 16 2.80 2.94 15.39
N PRO A 17 2.56 3.99 16.19
CA PRO A 17 1.58 5.00 15.83
C PRO A 17 1.98 5.68 14.52
N ASN A 18 1.01 5.91 13.63
CA ASN A 18 1.23 6.69 12.41
C ASN A 18 1.87 8.04 12.78
N PRO A 19 2.91 8.49 12.07
CA PRO A 19 3.44 9.83 12.28
C PRO A 19 2.34 10.86 12.00
N PRO A 20 2.24 11.94 12.80
CA PRO A 20 1.26 12.98 12.57
C PRO A 20 1.50 13.64 11.20
N PRO A 21 0.46 14.15 10.53
CA PRO A 21 0.61 14.84 9.25
C PRO A 21 1.57 16.02 9.40
N MET A 22 2.55 16.11 8.50
CA MET A 22 3.56 17.17 8.50
C MET A 22 2.91 18.55 8.41
N VAL A 23 2.86 19.25 9.54
CA VAL A 23 2.63 20.70 9.57
C VAL A 23 3.92 21.36 9.11
N SER A 24 3.82 22.23 8.09
CA SER A 24 4.95 22.96 7.52
C SER A 24 5.63 23.82 8.60
N SER A 25 6.84 23.44 9.01
CA SER A 25 7.68 24.28 9.84
C SER A 25 8.19 25.46 9.00
N LYS A 26 7.65 26.66 9.24
CA LYS A 26 8.26 27.91 8.78
C LYS A 26 9.61 28.05 9.48
N ARG A 27 10.70 28.09 8.69
CA ARG A 27 12.05 28.44 9.15
C ARG A 27 12.03 29.83 9.81
N LYS A 28 12.36 29.94 11.09
CA LYS A 28 12.83 31.19 11.70
C LYS A 28 14.36 31.12 11.87
N ARG A 29 15.05 32.16 11.39
CA ARG A 29 16.51 32.36 11.51
C ARG A 29 16.89 32.77 12.95
N PRO A 30 18.15 32.58 13.36
CA PRO A 30 18.58 32.67 14.76
C PRO A 30 18.87 34.11 15.20
N LEU A 31 18.61 34.42 16.47
CA LEU A 31 19.10 35.61 17.16
C LEU A 31 19.60 35.27 18.57
N LEU A 32 20.52 36.13 19.02
CA LEU A 32 21.56 36.00 20.05
C LEU A 32 21.13 35.66 21.49
N ARG A 33 22.13 35.15 22.22
CA ARG A 33 22.30 35.06 23.68
C ARG A 33 21.75 36.27 24.44
N GLU A 34 21.06 36.02 25.55
CA GLU A 34 21.25 36.78 26.79
C GLU A 34 20.88 35.93 28.02
N GLN A 35 21.68 36.09 29.08
CA GLN A 35 21.55 35.41 30.38
C GLN A 35 20.41 36.02 31.21
N LEU A 36 19.85 35.28 32.19
CA LEU A 36 19.67 35.72 33.60
C LEU A 36 18.74 34.77 34.42
N GLN A 37 19.31 34.32 35.55
CA GLN A 37 18.76 34.22 36.93
C GLN A 37 17.55 33.32 37.30
N ILE A 38 17.91 32.22 37.97
CA ILE A 38 17.58 31.82 39.36
C ILE A 38 16.33 32.46 40.01
N LYS A 39 15.38 31.61 40.46
CA LYS A 39 14.68 31.71 41.77
C LYS A 39 13.94 30.40 42.12
N ARG A 40 14.21 29.86 43.32
CA ARG A 40 13.31 28.98 44.13
C ARG A 40 12.83 29.79 45.35
N PRO A 41 11.69 29.44 45.99
CA PRO A 41 11.71 28.69 47.26
C PRO A 41 10.55 27.67 47.43
N ARG A 42 10.80 26.48 48.01
CA ARG A 42 10.48 25.94 49.37
C ARG A 42 8.98 25.75 49.71
N HIS A 43 8.57 24.51 49.98
CA HIS A 43 8.26 24.03 51.34
C HIS A 43 8.17 22.50 51.41
N GLU A 44 8.63 21.97 52.54
CA GLU A 44 8.72 20.57 52.96
C GLU A 44 7.39 20.01 53.47
N THR A 45 7.23 18.69 53.43
CA THR A 45 6.74 17.87 54.56
C THR A 45 7.04 16.39 54.27
N GLU A 46 7.73 15.76 55.22
CA GLU A 46 8.06 14.34 55.30
C GLU A 46 6.98 13.59 56.09
N GLU A 47 6.76 12.31 55.76
CA GLU A 47 6.25 11.17 56.57
C GLU A 47 5.89 10.08 55.55
N GLU A 48 6.19 8.78 55.64
CA GLU A 48 6.85 7.92 56.63
C GLU A 48 7.16 6.61 55.88
N ALA A 49 8.28 5.94 56.18
CA ALA A 49 8.71 4.70 55.54
C ALA A 49 8.37 3.48 56.40
N CYS A 50 8.02 2.35 55.77
CA CYS A 50 8.12 1.01 56.36
C CYS A 50 8.84 0.06 55.37
N PRO A 51 9.76 -0.80 55.84
CA PRO A 51 10.72 -1.49 54.98
C PRO A 51 10.23 -2.90 54.58
N VAL A 52 10.45 -3.30 53.33
CA VAL A 52 10.43 -4.71 52.94
C VAL A 52 11.66 -5.01 52.11
N ILE A 53 12.39 -6.02 52.59
CA ILE A 53 13.61 -6.61 52.07
C ILE A 53 13.40 -7.00 50.60
N MET A 54 14.19 -6.41 49.69
CA MET A 54 14.32 -6.91 48.31
C MET A 54 15.47 -7.91 48.29
N ASP A 55 15.14 -9.19 48.15
CA ASP A 55 16.09 -10.18 47.68
C ASP A 55 16.51 -9.80 46.25
N ASN A 56 17.80 -9.55 46.08
CA ASN A 56 18.44 -9.32 44.79
C ASN A 56 18.39 -10.63 43.98
N VAL A 57 17.53 -10.68 42.98
CA VAL A 57 17.70 -11.57 41.83
C VAL A 57 17.91 -10.67 40.61
N ASP A 58 19.17 -10.30 40.38
CA ASP A 58 19.61 -9.63 39.16
C ASP A 58 19.49 -10.60 37.97
N GLY A 59 18.30 -10.63 37.39
CA GLY A 59 18.01 -11.29 36.11
C GLY A 59 18.16 -10.32 34.94
N SER A 60 19.29 -9.65 34.81
CA SER A 60 19.60 -8.90 33.59
C SER A 60 20.02 -9.89 32.51
N ILE A 61 19.13 -10.15 31.55
CA ILE A 61 19.49 -10.85 30.30
C ILE A 61 20.62 -10.05 29.65
N SER A 62 21.77 -10.69 29.39
CA SER A 62 22.93 -10.04 28.78
C SER A 62 22.58 -9.52 27.39
N GLU A 63 23.21 -8.42 26.99
CA GLU A 63 23.05 -7.81 25.66
C GLU A 63 23.40 -8.82 24.54
N GLU A 64 24.33 -9.74 24.80
CA GLU A 64 24.68 -10.88 23.94
C GLU A 64 23.51 -11.87 23.74
N LEU A 65 22.72 -12.16 24.78
CA LEU A 65 21.53 -13.03 24.66
C LEU A 65 20.41 -12.36 23.84
N LEU A 66 20.37 -11.03 23.80
CA LEU A 66 19.44 -10.27 22.96
C LEU A 66 19.86 -10.24 21.48
N GLU A 67 21.17 -10.29 21.20
CA GLU A 67 21.69 -10.41 19.83
C GLU A 67 21.46 -11.81 19.26
N ASP A 68 21.66 -12.86 20.06
CA ASP A 68 21.40 -14.25 19.67
C ASP A 68 19.90 -14.58 19.51
N ALA A 69 19.04 -13.93 20.31
CA ALA A 69 17.59 -14.18 20.28
C ALA A 69 16.86 -13.55 19.07
N ASN A 70 17.55 -12.73 18.25
CA ASN A 70 16.93 -11.92 17.20
C ASN A 70 17.61 -12.06 15.84
N VAL A 71 18.21 -13.23 15.55
CA VAL A 71 18.76 -13.52 14.23
C VAL A 71 17.60 -13.64 13.23
N ILE A 72 17.41 -12.59 12.43
CA ILE A 72 16.49 -12.63 11.29
C ILE A 72 17.23 -13.32 10.16
N THR A 73 16.77 -14.52 9.81
CA THR A 73 17.34 -15.32 8.72
C THR A 73 16.70 -14.98 7.38
N ASP A 74 17.45 -15.19 6.30
CA ASP A 74 16.94 -15.08 4.94
C ASP A 74 15.81 -16.12 4.70
N GLY A 75 14.81 -15.74 3.91
CA GLY A 75 13.65 -16.56 3.65
C GLY A 75 12.55 -16.47 4.70
N LEU A 76 11.77 -17.54 4.85
CA LEU A 76 10.65 -17.60 5.80
C LEU A 76 11.14 -17.83 7.22
N ASN A 77 10.83 -16.90 8.12
CA ASN A 77 11.24 -16.99 9.52
C ASN A 77 10.29 -17.92 10.31
N SER A 78 10.78 -19.09 10.73
CA SER A 78 10.00 -20.08 11.48
C SER A 78 9.58 -19.57 12.86
N THR A 79 10.49 -18.92 13.60
CA THR A 79 10.20 -18.33 14.92
C THR A 79 9.05 -17.34 14.85
N LEU A 80 9.00 -16.56 13.77
CA LEU A 80 7.92 -15.63 13.52
C LEU A 80 6.60 -16.34 13.20
N LEU A 81 6.63 -17.42 12.41
CA LEU A 81 5.44 -18.22 12.11
C LEU A 81 4.89 -18.88 13.39
N ASP A 82 5.76 -19.36 14.28
CA ASP A 82 5.35 -19.92 15.58
C ASP A 82 4.71 -18.84 16.47
N ALA A 83 5.30 -17.65 16.53
CA ALA A 83 4.70 -16.52 17.24
C ALA A 83 3.35 -16.09 16.64
N LEU A 84 3.23 -16.12 15.32
CA LEU A 84 1.96 -15.85 14.62
C LEU A 84 0.91 -16.91 14.96
N LYS A 85 1.28 -18.18 15.02
CA LYS A 85 0.38 -19.29 15.39
C LYS A 85 -0.17 -19.13 16.80
N ILE A 86 0.67 -18.77 17.77
CA ILE A 86 0.20 -18.48 19.14
C ILE A 86 -0.79 -17.31 19.14
N LYS A 87 -0.53 -16.29 18.33
CA LYS A 87 -1.39 -15.11 18.25
C LYS A 87 -2.73 -15.43 17.59
N THR A 88 -2.72 -16.20 16.50
CA THR A 88 -3.93 -16.54 15.73
C THR A 88 -4.89 -17.43 16.52
N ASP A 89 -4.40 -18.20 17.50
CA ASP A 89 -5.25 -18.96 18.43
C ASP A 89 -6.15 -18.03 19.26
N SER A 90 -5.67 -16.84 19.61
CA SER A 90 -6.44 -15.82 20.34
C SER A 90 -7.31 -14.92 19.45
N MET A 91 -7.15 -14.98 18.12
CA MET A 91 -7.86 -14.11 17.18
C MET A 91 -9.29 -14.59 16.90
N VAL A 92 -10.21 -13.64 16.73
CA VAL A 92 -11.55 -13.91 16.19
C VAL A 92 -11.43 -14.23 14.70
N ALA A 93 -12.31 -15.09 14.17
CA ALA A 93 -12.28 -15.53 12.77
C ALA A 93 -12.15 -14.39 11.75
N MET A 94 -12.81 -13.24 11.96
CA MET A 94 -12.71 -12.07 11.08
C MET A 94 -11.33 -11.41 11.08
N ASP A 95 -10.58 -11.48 12.18
CA ASP A 95 -9.24 -10.89 12.32
C ASP A 95 -8.15 -11.77 11.70
N LYS A 96 -8.47 -13.06 11.48
CA LYS A 96 -7.62 -14.03 10.77
C LYS A 96 -7.61 -13.83 9.26
N VAL A 97 -8.56 -13.05 8.72
CA VAL A 97 -8.63 -12.72 7.29
C VAL A 97 -7.54 -11.71 6.94
N CYS A 98 -6.64 -12.08 6.04
CA CYS A 98 -5.47 -11.28 5.71
C CYS A 98 -5.16 -11.26 4.19
N ALA A 99 -4.39 -10.25 3.80
CA ALA A 99 -3.81 -10.10 2.48
C ALA A 99 -2.29 -10.31 2.58
N LEU A 100 -1.72 -10.99 1.59
CA LEU A 100 -0.28 -11.09 1.39
C LEU A 100 0.15 -9.98 0.42
N CYS A 101 1.18 -9.23 0.76
CA CYS A 101 1.77 -8.22 -0.10
C CYS A 101 3.19 -8.63 -0.46
N ALA A 102 3.57 -8.46 -1.73
CA ALA A 102 4.92 -8.71 -2.21
C ALA A 102 5.43 -7.48 -2.97
N ASP A 103 6.64 -7.04 -2.63
CA ASP A 103 7.32 -5.94 -3.33
C ASP A 103 8.83 -6.20 -3.41
N GLU A 104 9.47 -5.64 -4.44
CA GLU A 104 10.88 -5.80 -4.73
C GLU A 104 11.63 -4.46 -4.54
N MET A 105 12.62 -4.46 -3.64
CA MET A 105 13.45 -3.29 -3.35
C MET A 105 14.84 -3.44 -3.96
N SER A 106 15.29 -2.47 -4.76
CA SER A 106 16.67 -2.44 -5.24
C SER A 106 17.64 -2.14 -4.10
N ILE A 107 18.74 -2.87 -4.03
CA ILE A 107 19.81 -2.70 -3.04
C ILE A 107 21.14 -2.37 -3.71
N LYS A 108 22.06 -1.78 -2.95
CA LYS A 108 23.42 -1.59 -3.45
C LYS A 108 24.12 -2.94 -3.49
N THR A 109 24.41 -3.42 -4.70
CA THR A 109 25.21 -4.63 -4.90
C THR A 109 26.60 -4.45 -4.32
N ASN A 110 26.93 -5.24 -3.29
CA ASN A 110 28.25 -5.28 -2.68
C ASN A 110 28.44 -6.61 -1.95
N LEU A 111 29.68 -7.03 -1.76
CA LEU A 111 30.02 -8.15 -0.88
C LEU A 111 30.66 -7.60 0.39
N PHE A 112 30.27 -8.16 1.53
CA PHE A 112 30.93 -7.91 2.81
C PHE A 112 31.05 -9.20 3.58
N TYR A 113 32.12 -9.32 4.35
CA TYR A 113 32.36 -10.49 5.19
C TYR A 113 31.86 -10.19 6.60
N ASN A 114 30.90 -10.97 7.05
CA ASN A 114 30.36 -10.93 8.39
C ASN A 114 31.25 -11.80 9.29
N ILE A 115 32.00 -11.16 10.19
CA ILE A 115 32.96 -11.83 11.07
C ILE A 115 32.24 -12.68 12.13
N SER A 116 31.10 -12.22 12.66
CA SER A 116 30.40 -12.94 13.73
C SER A 116 29.75 -14.24 13.24
N ALA A 117 29.25 -14.23 12.00
CA ALA A 117 28.62 -15.39 11.37
C ALA A 117 29.57 -16.19 10.46
N ASP A 118 30.85 -15.80 10.37
CA ASP A 118 31.85 -16.39 9.47
C ASP A 118 31.33 -16.61 8.04
N GLU A 119 30.69 -15.58 7.47
CA GLU A 119 30.07 -15.69 6.16
C GLU A 119 30.25 -14.47 5.25
N VAL A 120 30.21 -14.71 3.95
CA VAL A 120 30.16 -13.63 2.95
C VAL A 120 28.70 -13.30 2.65
N VAL A 121 28.30 -12.05 2.87
CA VAL A 121 26.97 -11.51 2.62
C VAL A 121 26.95 -10.70 1.32
N GLY A 122 25.79 -10.66 0.66
CA GLY A 122 25.57 -9.94 -0.60
C GLY A 122 25.39 -10.85 -1.83
N PHE A 123 25.38 -12.16 -1.60
CA PHE A 123 24.95 -13.16 -2.58
C PHE A 123 23.43 -13.31 -2.62
N CYS A 124 22.92 -13.88 -3.70
CA CYS A 124 21.51 -14.23 -3.81
C CYS A 124 21.21 -15.41 -2.89
N ASP A 125 20.11 -15.30 -2.16
CA ASP A 125 19.68 -16.28 -1.18
C ASP A 125 18.15 -16.34 -1.19
N ASP A 126 17.62 -17.53 -1.47
CA ASP A 126 16.19 -17.81 -1.47
C ASP A 126 15.71 -18.42 -0.13
N GLY A 127 16.56 -18.42 0.90
CA GLY A 127 16.31 -19.01 2.22
C GLY A 127 16.48 -20.54 2.26
N VAL A 128 16.72 -21.18 1.11
CA VAL A 128 16.99 -22.63 0.99
C VAL A 128 18.38 -22.86 0.41
N LYS A 129 18.79 -22.01 -0.52
CA LYS A 129 20.02 -22.12 -1.29
C LYS A 129 20.62 -20.74 -1.55
N LYS A 130 21.82 -20.55 -1.01
CA LYS A 130 22.72 -19.47 -1.38
C LYS A 130 23.37 -19.77 -2.74
N THR A 131 23.38 -18.79 -3.64
CA THR A 131 24.06 -18.90 -4.93
C THR A 131 25.14 -17.83 -5.07
N PHE A 132 26.26 -18.14 -5.74
CA PHE A 132 27.37 -17.19 -5.95
C PHE A 132 27.06 -16.02 -6.90
N LYS A 133 25.77 -15.72 -7.15
CA LYS A 133 25.32 -14.55 -7.90
C LYS A 133 25.16 -13.39 -6.94
N LEU A 134 25.58 -12.19 -7.35
CA LEU A 134 25.42 -11.00 -6.53
C LEU A 134 23.95 -10.56 -6.46
N ALA A 135 23.47 -10.27 -5.26
CA ALA A 135 22.14 -9.72 -5.05
C ALA A 135 22.06 -8.27 -5.54
N LYS A 136 20.98 -7.95 -6.24
CA LYS A 136 20.68 -6.60 -6.76
C LYS A 136 19.40 -6.04 -6.16
N SER A 137 18.52 -6.92 -5.72
CA SER A 137 17.26 -6.59 -5.11
C SER A 137 16.92 -7.54 -3.96
N VAL A 138 15.94 -7.12 -3.17
CA VAL A 138 15.36 -7.90 -2.08
C VAL A 138 13.86 -7.98 -2.33
N LEU A 139 13.35 -9.20 -2.49
CA LEU A 139 11.91 -9.44 -2.45
C LEU A 139 11.48 -9.52 -0.99
N VAL A 140 10.42 -8.80 -0.61
CA VAL A 140 9.85 -8.87 0.73
C VAL A 140 8.40 -9.34 0.66
N LEU A 141 8.06 -10.31 1.49
CA LEU A 141 6.69 -10.76 1.72
C LEU A 141 6.20 -10.21 3.06
N MET A 142 5.04 -9.55 3.05
CA MET A 142 4.42 -8.99 4.25
C MET A 142 2.95 -9.40 4.28
N VAL A 143 2.48 -9.91 5.42
CA VAL A 143 1.06 -10.14 5.65
C VAL A 143 0.43 -8.94 6.33
N ARG A 144 -0.81 -8.64 5.98
CA ARG A 144 -1.61 -7.55 6.55
C ARG A 144 -3.04 -8.03 6.83
N GLY A 145 -3.53 -7.77 8.04
CA GLY A 145 -4.93 -8.00 8.38
C GLY A 145 -5.86 -7.08 7.61
N ILE A 146 -6.99 -7.61 7.15
CA ILE A 146 -8.01 -6.85 6.40
C ILE A 146 -8.99 -6.19 7.37
N SER A 147 -9.58 -6.98 8.27
CA SER A 147 -10.55 -6.50 9.26
C SER A 147 -9.89 -5.68 10.37
N SER A 148 -8.77 -6.20 10.88
CA SER A 148 -7.99 -5.64 11.97
C SER A 148 -6.67 -5.05 11.47
N SER A 149 -6.27 -3.90 12.02
CA SER A 149 -5.07 -3.16 11.60
C SER A 149 -3.78 -3.75 12.18
N TRP A 150 -3.34 -4.90 11.69
CA TRP A 150 -2.01 -5.47 11.97
C TRP A 150 -1.26 -5.77 10.67
N LYS A 151 0.06 -5.80 10.74
CA LYS A 151 0.95 -6.14 9.64
C LYS A 151 2.21 -6.80 10.17
N GLN A 152 2.76 -7.72 9.40
CA GLN A 152 3.97 -8.46 9.79
C GLN A 152 4.79 -8.80 8.54
N PRO A 153 6.05 -8.31 8.42
CA PRO A 153 7.00 -8.85 7.44
C PRO A 153 7.28 -10.32 7.77
N LEU A 154 7.13 -11.21 6.78
CA LEU A 154 7.24 -12.66 6.95
C LEU A 154 8.57 -13.21 6.48
N ALA A 155 9.00 -12.71 5.33
CA ALA A 155 10.16 -13.23 4.64
C ALA A 155 10.79 -12.15 3.78
N TYR A 156 12.09 -12.28 3.58
CA TYR A 156 12.80 -11.54 2.55
C TYR A 156 13.78 -12.46 1.84
N PHE A 157 14.00 -12.20 0.56
CA PHE A 157 14.83 -13.03 -0.31
C PHE A 157 15.77 -12.14 -1.12
N PHE A 158 17.06 -12.49 -1.15
CA PHE A 158 18.05 -11.76 -1.94
C PHE A 158 18.05 -12.26 -3.38
N VAL A 159 17.72 -11.38 -4.32
CA VAL A 159 17.52 -11.74 -5.73
C VAL A 159 18.52 -10.98 -6.62
N GLY A 160 19.13 -11.69 -7.56
CA GLY A 160 20.14 -11.13 -8.49
C GLY A 160 19.56 -10.72 -9.85
N SER A 161 18.45 -11.34 -10.23
CA SER A 161 17.68 -11.03 -11.44
C SER A 161 16.25 -11.54 -11.28
N SER A 162 15.31 -10.84 -11.92
CA SER A 162 13.91 -11.20 -12.14
C SER A 162 13.67 -12.70 -12.43
N CYS A 163 13.43 -13.52 -11.41
CA CYS A 163 13.08 -14.94 -11.58
C CYS A 163 11.67 -15.21 -11.06
N SER A 164 10.71 -15.27 -11.97
CA SER A 164 9.29 -15.50 -11.67
C SER A 164 9.01 -16.86 -11.01
N ALA A 165 9.74 -17.92 -11.37
CA ALA A 165 9.52 -19.27 -10.85
C ALA A 165 9.94 -19.41 -9.37
N GLU A 166 11.06 -18.78 -8.98
CA GLU A 166 11.53 -18.78 -7.59
C GLU A 166 10.57 -17.97 -6.70
N ILE A 167 10.18 -16.77 -7.17
CA ILE A 167 9.19 -15.92 -6.49
C ILE A 167 7.86 -16.65 -6.30
N LEU A 168 7.39 -17.36 -7.34
CA LEU A 168 6.15 -18.13 -7.30
C LEU A 168 6.19 -19.22 -6.21
N LYS A 169 7.31 -19.94 -6.12
CA LYS A 169 7.51 -20.96 -5.08
C LYS A 169 7.51 -20.33 -3.68
N SER A 170 8.19 -19.20 -3.50
CA SER A 170 8.22 -18.50 -2.21
C SER A 170 6.83 -17.99 -1.79
N VAL A 171 6.06 -17.43 -2.73
CA VAL A 171 4.69 -16.94 -2.46
C VAL A 171 3.74 -18.08 -2.11
N THR A 172 3.73 -19.16 -2.89
CA THR A 172 2.87 -20.33 -2.62
C THR A 172 3.25 -20.99 -1.29
N THR A 173 4.54 -21.16 -1.01
CA THR A 173 5.02 -21.69 0.28
C THR A 173 4.59 -20.80 1.44
N ALA A 174 4.72 -19.48 1.31
CA ALA A 174 4.28 -18.54 2.35
C ALA A 174 2.78 -18.65 2.62
N ILE A 175 1.94 -18.76 1.58
CA ILE A 175 0.48 -18.93 1.73
C ILE A 175 0.18 -20.22 2.51
N LEU A 176 0.83 -21.33 2.18
CA LEU A 176 0.64 -22.61 2.88
C LEU A 176 1.03 -22.53 4.36
N GLN A 177 2.18 -21.92 4.67
CA GLN A 177 2.65 -21.74 6.05
C GLN A 177 1.70 -20.86 6.86
N LEU A 178 1.18 -19.77 6.27
CA LEU A 178 0.21 -18.90 6.92
C LEU A 178 -1.11 -19.61 7.21
N ARG A 179 -1.60 -20.43 6.27
CA ARG A 179 -2.78 -21.28 6.49
C ARG A 179 -2.55 -22.31 7.59
N GLY A 180 -1.36 -22.91 7.66
CA GLY A 180 -0.95 -23.78 8.76
C GLY A 180 -0.92 -23.09 10.14
N CYS A 181 -0.74 -21.77 10.15
CA CYS A 181 -0.87 -20.93 11.36
C CYS A 181 -2.33 -20.54 11.67
N GLY A 182 -3.31 -20.96 10.87
CA GLY A 182 -4.72 -20.61 11.05
C GLY A 182 -5.14 -19.25 10.48
N LEU A 183 -4.30 -18.62 9.64
CA LEU A 183 -4.68 -17.40 8.89
C LEU A 183 -5.41 -17.76 7.59
N ASN A 184 -6.35 -16.92 7.20
CA ASN A 184 -7.04 -17.02 5.92
C ASN A 184 -6.52 -15.96 4.95
N VAL A 185 -5.61 -16.36 4.06
CA VAL A 185 -5.04 -15.49 3.03
C VAL A 185 -5.99 -15.42 1.83
N VAL A 186 -6.68 -14.30 1.68
CA VAL A 186 -7.70 -14.12 0.62
C VAL A 186 -7.20 -13.42 -0.63
N SER A 187 -6.09 -12.67 -0.53
CA SER A 187 -5.54 -11.93 -1.65
C SER A 187 -4.02 -11.81 -1.62
N LEU A 188 -3.42 -11.74 -2.80
CA LEU A 188 -2.03 -11.37 -3.05
C LEU A 188 -1.98 -10.02 -3.76
N THR A 189 -1.28 -9.04 -3.19
CA THR A 189 -1.07 -7.72 -3.78
C THR A 189 0.38 -7.54 -4.21
N THR A 190 0.62 -7.19 -5.47
CA THR A 190 1.96 -6.92 -6.01
C THR A 190 2.01 -5.60 -6.78
N ASP A 191 3.20 -5.10 -7.06
CA ASP A 191 3.37 -4.03 -8.04
C ASP A 191 3.20 -4.56 -9.49
N MET A 192 3.39 -3.68 -10.48
CA MET A 192 3.31 -4.01 -11.91
C MET A 192 4.69 -4.24 -12.56
N GLY A 193 5.69 -4.63 -11.80
CA GLY A 193 6.99 -5.03 -12.32
C GLY A 193 6.84 -6.19 -13.31
N SER A 194 7.75 -6.29 -14.28
CA SER A 194 7.74 -7.37 -15.28
C SER A 194 7.67 -8.76 -14.65
N ASN A 195 8.27 -8.91 -13.48
CA ASN A 195 8.42 -10.17 -12.74
C ASN A 195 7.06 -10.63 -12.21
N PHE A 196 6.31 -9.71 -11.60
CA PHE A 196 4.98 -9.96 -11.06
C PHE A 196 3.93 -10.10 -12.16
N VAL A 197 4.05 -9.35 -13.26
CA VAL A 197 3.19 -9.56 -14.45
C VAL A 197 3.41 -10.97 -15.01
N GLN A 198 4.66 -11.40 -15.18
CA GLN A 198 4.95 -12.78 -15.61
C GLN A 198 4.44 -13.82 -14.60
N MET A 199 4.59 -13.57 -13.30
CA MET A 199 4.06 -14.45 -12.26
C MET A 199 2.54 -14.59 -12.33
N SER A 200 1.81 -13.48 -12.55
CA SER A 200 0.35 -13.52 -12.72
C SER A 200 -0.06 -14.41 -13.90
N HIS A 201 0.66 -14.34 -15.03
CA HIS A 201 0.42 -15.21 -16.17
C HIS A 201 0.73 -16.69 -15.88
N LEU A 202 1.82 -16.97 -15.15
CA LEU A 202 2.16 -18.34 -14.74
C LEU A 202 1.13 -18.95 -13.77
N LEU A 203 0.51 -18.13 -12.95
CA LEU A 203 -0.59 -18.50 -12.05
C LEU A 203 -1.93 -18.71 -12.78
N GLY A 204 -1.97 -18.43 -14.09
CA GLY A 204 -3.20 -18.46 -14.87
C GLY A 204 -4.20 -17.39 -14.43
N VAL A 205 -3.71 -16.28 -13.88
CA VAL A 205 -4.54 -15.11 -13.56
C VAL A 205 -4.87 -14.43 -14.88
N THR A 206 -6.16 -14.36 -15.15
CA THR A 206 -6.72 -13.62 -16.28
C THR A 206 -7.81 -12.69 -15.79
N SER A 207 -8.43 -12.09 -16.77
CA SER A 207 -9.60 -11.26 -16.66
C SER A 207 -10.76 -11.98 -15.97
N GLU A 208 -11.12 -13.11 -16.56
CA GLU A 208 -12.24 -13.95 -16.17
C GLU A 208 -11.91 -14.73 -14.90
N ARG A 209 -10.62 -14.88 -14.61
CA ARG A 209 -10.08 -15.59 -13.46
C ARG A 209 -9.07 -14.72 -12.72
N PRO A 210 -9.51 -13.69 -11.97
CA PRO A 210 -8.65 -12.78 -11.22
C PRO A 210 -8.11 -13.41 -9.92
N PHE A 211 -7.98 -14.73 -9.90
CA PHE A 211 -7.58 -15.52 -8.76
C PHE A 211 -6.76 -16.73 -9.21
N PHE A 212 -6.00 -17.28 -8.28
CA PHE A 212 -5.29 -18.53 -8.47
C PHE A 212 -5.56 -19.44 -7.27
N THR A 213 -5.42 -20.74 -7.49
CA THR A 213 -5.82 -21.74 -6.51
C THR A 213 -4.59 -22.33 -5.85
N VAL A 214 -4.57 -22.33 -4.52
CA VAL A 214 -3.52 -22.96 -3.69
C VAL A 214 -4.23 -23.99 -2.82
N GLU A 215 -3.87 -25.27 -2.91
CA GLU A 215 -4.50 -26.37 -2.13
C GLU A 215 -6.05 -26.37 -2.15
N GLY A 216 -6.65 -26.06 -3.31
CA GLY A 216 -8.11 -26.07 -3.47
C GLY A 216 -8.83 -24.80 -3.00
N GLU A 217 -8.12 -23.84 -2.42
CA GLU A 217 -8.66 -22.53 -2.03
C GLU A 217 -8.16 -21.42 -2.94
N ASP A 218 -9.07 -20.53 -3.35
CA ASP A 218 -8.79 -19.43 -4.26
C ASP A 218 -8.23 -18.21 -3.53
N VAL A 219 -7.19 -17.60 -4.11
CA VAL A 219 -6.54 -16.37 -3.66
C VAL A 219 -6.65 -15.34 -4.78
N CYS A 220 -7.27 -14.20 -4.50
CA CYS A 220 -7.40 -13.12 -5.48
C CYS A 220 -6.05 -12.46 -5.75
N TYR A 221 -5.74 -12.18 -7.02
CA TYR A 221 -4.53 -11.47 -7.41
C TYR A 221 -4.86 -10.01 -7.69
N ILE A 222 -4.20 -9.09 -6.98
CA ILE A 222 -4.46 -7.65 -7.05
C ILE A 222 -3.17 -6.91 -7.39
N PHE A 223 -3.23 -5.99 -8.33
CA PHE A 223 -2.15 -5.04 -8.59
C PHE A 223 -2.32 -3.79 -7.75
N ASP A 224 -1.21 -3.23 -7.27
CA ASP A 224 -1.23 -2.01 -6.47
C ASP A 224 -1.85 -0.82 -7.23
N VAL A 225 -2.93 -0.28 -6.66
CA VAL A 225 -3.76 0.79 -7.24
C VAL A 225 -2.99 2.12 -7.38
N PRO A 226 -2.21 2.58 -6.38
CA PRO A 226 -1.27 3.69 -6.54
C PRO A 226 -0.28 3.52 -7.70
N HIS A 227 0.22 2.31 -7.96
CA HIS A 227 1.06 2.01 -9.11
C HIS A 227 0.27 2.08 -10.43
N LEU A 228 -0.98 1.60 -10.46
CA LEU A 228 -1.87 1.71 -11.61
C LEU A 228 -2.15 3.16 -12.03
N ILE A 229 -2.50 4.05 -11.09
CA ILE A 229 -2.78 5.46 -11.42
C ILE A 229 -1.53 6.19 -11.92
N LYS A 230 -0.34 5.84 -11.41
CA LYS A 230 0.95 6.34 -11.92
C LYS A 230 1.17 5.88 -13.36
N SER A 231 0.95 4.60 -13.65
CA SER A 231 1.09 4.01 -14.99
C SER A 231 0.11 4.65 -15.98
N PHE A 232 -1.15 4.82 -15.58
CA PHE A 232 -2.16 5.53 -16.37
C PHE A 232 -1.70 6.96 -16.71
N ARG A 233 -1.27 7.74 -15.71
CA ARG A 233 -0.73 9.09 -15.93
C ARG A 233 0.46 9.08 -16.89
N ASN A 234 1.41 8.16 -16.69
CA ASN A 234 2.63 8.08 -17.51
C ASN A 234 2.33 7.70 -18.96
N ASN A 235 1.32 6.87 -19.19
CA ASN A 235 0.80 6.58 -20.53
C ASN A 235 0.10 7.79 -21.12
N PHE A 236 -0.70 8.51 -20.32
CA PHE A 236 -1.42 9.69 -20.78
C PHE A 236 -0.47 10.82 -21.23
N LEU A 237 0.65 10.99 -20.53
CA LEU A 237 1.72 11.91 -20.92
C LEU A 237 2.29 11.63 -22.32
N LYS A 238 2.31 10.37 -22.74
CA LYS A 238 2.93 9.92 -24.00
C LYS A 238 1.93 9.73 -25.12
N HIS A 239 0.69 9.38 -24.78
CA HIS A 239 -0.32 8.91 -25.72
C HIS A 239 -1.69 9.48 -25.36
N SER A 240 -2.50 9.71 -26.39
CA SER A 240 -3.91 10.05 -26.24
C SER A 240 -4.75 8.77 -26.09
N PHE A 241 -5.86 8.86 -25.36
CA PHE A 241 -6.82 7.78 -25.20
C PHE A 241 -8.04 8.02 -26.09
N LYS A 242 -8.64 6.94 -26.60
CA LYS A 242 -9.99 6.99 -27.16
C LYS A 242 -10.99 6.68 -26.06
N TYR A 243 -11.89 7.59 -25.78
CA TYR A 243 -12.90 7.48 -24.73
C TYR A 243 -14.23 7.99 -25.28
N ASP A 244 -15.26 7.14 -25.26
CA ASP A 244 -16.59 7.39 -25.84
C ASP A 244 -16.56 7.96 -27.27
N GLY A 245 -15.75 7.35 -28.13
CA GLY A 245 -15.59 7.75 -29.53
C GLY A 245 -14.74 9.00 -29.76
N ASN A 246 -14.42 9.74 -28.70
CA ASN A 246 -13.64 10.97 -28.74
C ASN A 246 -12.20 10.75 -28.28
N VAL A 247 -11.33 11.72 -28.54
CA VAL A 247 -9.92 11.65 -28.15
C VAL A 247 -9.70 12.45 -26.87
N ALA A 248 -9.32 11.75 -25.80
CA ALA A 248 -8.82 12.36 -24.58
C ALA A 248 -7.30 12.55 -24.71
N SER A 249 -6.80 13.76 -24.50
CA SER A 249 -5.40 14.12 -24.74
C SER A 249 -4.77 14.92 -23.61
N TRP A 250 -3.50 14.64 -23.32
CA TRP A 250 -2.72 15.43 -22.36
C TRP A 250 -2.57 16.90 -22.77
N SER A 251 -2.71 17.20 -24.07
CA SER A 251 -2.71 18.57 -24.57
C SER A 251 -3.80 19.44 -23.95
N ASP A 252 -4.96 18.86 -23.61
CA ASP A 252 -6.05 19.59 -22.96
C ASP A 252 -5.67 20.01 -21.54
N ILE A 253 -4.99 19.12 -20.80
CA ILE A 253 -4.46 19.38 -19.46
C ILE A 253 -3.37 20.46 -19.52
N SER A 254 -2.46 20.34 -20.49
CA SER A 254 -1.44 21.37 -20.73
C SER A 254 -2.08 22.71 -21.04
N ALA A 255 -3.10 22.74 -21.90
CA ALA A 255 -3.80 23.97 -22.29
C ALA A 255 -4.47 24.64 -21.09
N ILE A 256 -5.26 23.91 -20.28
CA ILE A 256 -5.89 24.51 -19.10
C ILE A 256 -4.85 25.05 -18.13
N TYR A 257 -3.72 24.36 -17.93
CA TYR A 257 -2.67 24.82 -17.03
C TYR A 257 -2.04 26.12 -17.53
N GLN A 258 -1.80 26.25 -18.84
CA GLN A 258 -1.28 27.50 -19.41
C GLN A 258 -2.25 28.68 -19.30
N HIS A 259 -3.56 28.42 -19.33
CA HIS A 259 -4.58 29.46 -19.10
C HIS A 259 -4.73 29.80 -17.62
N ASP A 260 -4.91 28.80 -16.76
CA ASP A 260 -5.19 28.95 -15.34
C ASP A 260 -4.00 29.54 -14.57
N LYS A 261 -2.76 29.19 -14.95
CA LYS A 261 -1.54 29.71 -14.28
C LYS A 261 -1.36 31.23 -14.36
N LYS A 262 -2.07 31.92 -15.28
CA LYS A 262 -1.98 33.38 -15.45
C LYS A 262 -2.77 34.15 -14.40
N PHE A 263 -3.70 33.48 -13.72
CA PHE A 263 -4.56 34.10 -12.71
C PHE A 263 -3.99 33.90 -11.31
N ASN A 264 -4.18 34.90 -10.44
CA ASN A 264 -3.83 34.79 -9.03
C ASN A 264 -4.74 33.78 -8.30
N LEU A 265 -6.03 33.76 -8.66
CA LEU A 265 -7.02 32.81 -8.19
C LEU A 265 -7.23 31.73 -9.25
N ARG A 266 -6.62 30.57 -9.00
CA ARG A 266 -6.57 29.45 -9.94
C ARG A 266 -7.65 28.43 -9.63
N LEU A 267 -8.39 27.97 -10.65
CA LEU A 267 -9.37 26.89 -10.53
C LEU A 267 -8.68 25.58 -10.14
N SER A 268 -7.49 25.34 -10.67
CA SER A 268 -6.66 24.16 -10.41
C SER A 268 -5.40 24.53 -9.63
N SER A 269 -5.57 25.13 -8.45
CA SER A 269 -4.48 25.65 -7.61
C SER A 269 -3.39 24.65 -7.23
N LYS A 270 -3.70 23.34 -7.22
CA LYS A 270 -2.73 22.26 -6.95
C LYS A 270 -1.84 21.96 -8.14
N LEU A 271 -2.26 22.28 -9.37
CA LEU A 271 -1.45 22.03 -10.56
C LEU A 271 -0.24 22.97 -10.59
N THR A 272 0.90 22.38 -10.90
CA THR A 272 2.20 23.04 -11.06
C THR A 272 2.92 22.45 -12.25
N ASP A 273 4.06 23.03 -12.61
CA ASP A 273 4.83 22.55 -13.76
C ASP A 273 5.30 21.09 -13.57
N ALA A 274 5.61 20.69 -12.34
CA ALA A 274 5.94 19.31 -11.99
C ALA A 274 4.81 18.30 -12.25
N HIS A 275 3.56 18.76 -12.39
CA HIS A 275 2.42 17.90 -12.72
C HIS A 275 2.32 17.68 -14.24
N VAL A 276 2.47 18.76 -15.01
CA VAL A 276 2.27 18.78 -16.47
C VAL A 276 3.52 18.30 -17.22
N ASN A 277 4.69 18.69 -16.73
CA ASN A 277 6.01 18.41 -17.30
C ASN A 277 6.93 17.68 -16.29
N PRO A 278 6.56 16.49 -15.80
CA PRO A 278 7.32 15.81 -14.76
C PRO A 278 8.66 15.25 -15.27
N ASN A 279 9.72 15.46 -14.50
CA ASN A 279 11.00 14.75 -14.68
C ASN A 279 10.92 13.27 -14.24
N CYS A 280 12.00 12.50 -14.43
CA CYS A 280 12.03 11.06 -14.13
C CYS A 280 11.64 10.74 -12.68
N PHE A 281 12.13 11.50 -11.69
CA PHE A 281 11.79 11.29 -10.28
C PHE A 281 10.36 11.72 -9.95
N GLN A 282 9.86 12.79 -10.57
CA GLN A 282 8.49 13.26 -10.42
C GLN A 282 7.48 12.29 -11.04
N LYS A 283 7.87 11.53 -12.07
CA LYS A 283 7.05 10.46 -12.65
C LYS A 283 6.74 9.33 -11.67
N MET A 284 7.57 9.14 -10.65
CA MET A 284 7.36 8.12 -9.61
C MET A 284 6.44 8.58 -8.47
N LYS A 285 6.14 9.89 -8.36
CA LYS A 285 5.32 10.43 -7.26
C LYS A 285 3.82 10.24 -7.51
N VAL A 286 3.20 9.32 -6.76
CA VAL A 286 1.73 9.07 -6.77
C VAL A 286 0.94 10.35 -6.53
N LYS A 287 1.40 11.22 -5.61
CA LYS A 287 0.77 12.50 -5.31
C LYS A 287 0.57 13.38 -6.55
N LEU A 288 1.56 13.44 -7.44
CA LEU A 288 1.45 14.26 -8.66
C LEU A 288 0.47 13.63 -9.65
N ALA A 289 0.46 12.29 -9.75
CA ALA A 289 -0.48 11.59 -10.63
C ALA A 289 -1.95 11.80 -10.19
N THR A 290 -2.23 11.55 -8.91
CA THR A 290 -3.57 11.72 -8.32
C THR A 290 -4.06 13.18 -8.33
N GLN A 291 -3.17 14.17 -8.19
CA GLN A 291 -3.56 15.58 -8.28
C GLN A 291 -3.91 16.01 -9.71
N VAL A 292 -3.23 15.47 -10.73
CA VAL A 292 -3.61 15.70 -12.14
C VAL A 292 -4.93 15.01 -12.47
N ILE A 293 -5.08 13.76 -12.05
CA ILE A 293 -6.25 12.94 -12.34
C ILE A 293 -7.26 13.15 -11.23
N SER A 294 -7.83 14.35 -11.16
CA SER A 294 -8.76 14.72 -10.10
C SER A 294 -10.02 15.40 -10.62
N GLN A 295 -11.12 15.29 -9.87
CA GLN A 295 -12.37 15.97 -10.18
C GLN A 295 -12.22 17.49 -10.34
N THR A 296 -11.30 18.11 -9.60
CA THR A 296 -11.00 19.55 -9.73
C THR A 296 -10.45 19.88 -11.11
N VAL A 297 -9.54 19.06 -11.64
CA VAL A 297 -8.97 19.23 -12.98
C VAL A 297 -10.01 18.97 -14.06
N ALA A 298 -10.81 17.92 -13.93
CA ALA A 298 -11.93 17.65 -14.83
C ALA A 298 -12.92 18.83 -14.87
N SER A 299 -13.27 19.40 -13.71
CA SER A 299 -14.16 20.55 -13.60
C SER A 299 -13.55 21.80 -14.25
N CYS A 300 -12.25 22.02 -14.05
CA CYS A 300 -11.52 23.11 -14.70
C CYS A 300 -11.62 23.01 -16.24
N ILE A 301 -11.40 21.82 -16.82
CA ILE A 301 -11.57 21.60 -18.27
C ILE A 301 -13.00 21.94 -18.72
N ARG A 302 -14.03 21.44 -18.05
CA ARG A 302 -15.44 21.73 -18.37
C ARG A 302 -15.74 23.23 -18.33
N THR A 303 -15.21 23.95 -17.34
CA THR A 303 -15.36 25.41 -17.24
C THR A 303 -14.73 26.13 -18.42
N TYR A 304 -13.49 25.81 -18.78
CA TYR A 304 -12.82 26.47 -19.91
C TYR A 304 -13.44 26.12 -21.28
N VAL A 305 -14.02 24.93 -21.43
CA VAL A 305 -14.86 24.61 -22.61
C VAL A 305 -16.10 25.49 -22.65
N SER A 306 -16.79 25.64 -21.52
CA SER A 306 -18.00 26.48 -21.41
C SER A 306 -17.72 27.96 -21.68
N LEU A 307 -16.53 28.45 -21.32
CA LEU A 307 -16.05 29.80 -21.62
C LEU A 307 -15.54 29.98 -23.07
N GLY A 308 -15.62 28.94 -23.91
CA GLY A 308 -15.13 28.98 -25.30
C GLY A 308 -13.61 29.11 -25.42
N LYS A 309 -12.86 28.76 -24.38
CA LYS A 309 -11.39 28.81 -24.37
C LYS A 309 -10.75 27.47 -24.74
N LEU A 310 -11.46 26.35 -24.55
CA LEU A 310 -11.08 25.02 -25.01
C LEU A 310 -12.10 24.46 -26.00
N LYS A 311 -11.68 23.48 -26.81
CA LYS A 311 -12.55 22.81 -27.78
C LYS A 311 -13.56 21.92 -27.05
N LYS A 312 -14.74 21.72 -27.66
CA LYS A 312 -15.75 20.79 -27.11
C LYS A 312 -15.22 19.37 -26.96
N ASP A 313 -14.31 18.93 -27.84
CA ASP A 313 -13.67 17.61 -27.78
C ASP A 313 -12.92 17.37 -26.47
N SER A 314 -12.42 18.43 -25.81
CA SER A 314 -11.74 18.34 -24.51
C SER A 314 -12.66 17.85 -23.38
N LEU A 315 -13.99 17.82 -23.59
CA LEU A 315 -14.94 17.20 -22.65
C LEU A 315 -14.70 15.69 -22.49
N ALA A 316 -14.15 15.02 -23.51
CA ALA A 316 -13.75 13.62 -23.41
C ALA A 316 -12.64 13.45 -22.37
N THR A 317 -11.63 14.32 -22.39
CA THR A 317 -10.56 14.35 -21.38
C THR A 317 -11.11 14.60 -19.98
N ALA A 318 -12.05 15.53 -19.83
CA ALA A 318 -12.68 15.80 -18.53
C ALA A 318 -13.45 14.58 -18.00
N SER A 319 -14.16 13.86 -18.85
CA SER A 319 -14.96 12.69 -18.47
C SER A 319 -14.07 11.52 -18.07
N LEU A 320 -13.04 11.20 -18.87
CA LEU A 320 -12.05 10.18 -18.54
C LEU A 320 -11.33 10.47 -17.20
N ILE A 321 -10.91 11.72 -16.97
CA ILE A 321 -10.26 12.11 -15.70
C ILE A 321 -11.21 11.95 -14.52
N SER A 322 -12.48 12.33 -14.70
CA SER A 322 -13.52 12.24 -13.68
C SER A 322 -13.79 10.79 -13.27
N GLU A 323 -13.89 9.89 -14.25
CA GLU A 323 -14.07 8.46 -14.01
C GLU A 323 -12.86 7.84 -13.31
N MET A 324 -11.64 8.16 -13.77
CA MET A 324 -10.41 7.65 -13.14
C MET A 324 -10.20 8.14 -11.71
N ASP A 325 -10.58 9.38 -11.39
CA ASP A 325 -10.57 9.90 -10.01
C ASP A 325 -11.56 9.14 -9.12
N GLN A 326 -12.78 8.87 -9.62
CA GLN A 326 -13.79 8.09 -8.90
C GLN A 326 -13.39 6.64 -8.70
N LEU A 327 -12.79 6.01 -9.72
CA LEU A 327 -12.26 4.65 -9.64
C LEU A 327 -11.14 4.55 -8.61
N PHE A 328 -10.18 5.49 -8.64
CA PHE A 328 -9.12 5.56 -7.65
C PHE A 328 -9.67 5.81 -6.23
N ASP A 329 -10.68 6.66 -6.07
CA ASP A 329 -11.31 6.93 -4.77
C ASP A 329 -11.99 5.67 -4.18
N ILE A 330 -12.72 4.88 -5.00
CA ILE A 330 -13.31 3.60 -4.55
C ILE A 330 -12.23 2.63 -4.11
N LEU A 331 -11.22 2.48 -4.96
CA LEU A 331 -10.13 1.53 -4.77
C LEU A 331 -9.10 1.99 -3.72
N ASN A 332 -9.26 3.18 -3.14
CA ASN A 332 -8.41 3.67 -2.05
C ASN A 332 -9.27 4.28 -0.94
N SER A 333 -10.45 3.69 -0.74
CA SER A 333 -11.45 4.16 0.22
C SER A 333 -11.04 3.91 1.67
N SER A 334 -11.64 4.67 2.59
CA SER A 334 -11.38 4.53 4.02
C SER A 334 -12.62 4.78 4.88
N LYS A 335 -12.54 4.40 6.16
CA LYS A 335 -13.58 4.70 7.16
C LYS A 335 -13.69 6.19 7.52
N LYS A 336 -12.79 7.04 7.01
CA LYS A 336 -12.83 8.48 7.30
C LYS A 336 -13.96 9.14 6.53
N GLU A 337 -14.71 9.98 7.23
CA GLU A 337 -15.72 10.80 6.58
C GLU A 337 -15.09 11.68 5.49
N ASN A 338 -15.68 11.65 4.31
CA ASN A 338 -15.22 12.38 3.15
C ASN A 338 -16.42 12.90 2.35
N ALA A 339 -16.29 14.12 1.83
CA ALA A 339 -17.28 14.73 0.96
C ALA A 339 -17.44 13.94 -0.36
N LYS A 340 -16.38 13.26 -0.82
CA LYS A 340 -16.46 12.35 -1.95
C LYS A 340 -17.10 11.02 -1.54
N CYS A 341 -18.26 10.70 -2.12
CA CYS A 341 -19.01 9.46 -1.82
C CYS A 341 -18.20 8.18 -2.11
N TYR A 342 -17.37 8.20 -3.15
CA TYR A 342 -16.53 7.08 -3.56
C TYR A 342 -15.32 6.83 -2.66
N ASN A 343 -14.90 7.81 -1.85
CA ASN A 343 -13.84 7.62 -0.86
C ASN A 343 -14.32 6.94 0.45
N ARG A 344 -15.64 6.75 0.58
CA ARG A 344 -16.22 6.02 1.71
C ARG A 344 -15.92 4.55 1.54
N ALA A 345 -15.67 3.87 2.65
CA ALA A 345 -15.40 2.43 2.67
C ALA A 345 -16.39 1.65 1.79
N TRP A 346 -15.87 0.65 1.09
CA TRP A 346 -16.69 -0.23 0.29
C TRP A 346 -17.70 -0.99 1.17
N MET A 347 -18.98 -0.87 0.82
CA MET A 347 -20.10 -1.55 1.50
C MET A 347 -20.91 -2.44 0.54
N GLY A 348 -20.49 -2.53 -0.73
CA GLY A 348 -21.28 -3.21 -1.75
C GLY A 348 -22.60 -2.50 -2.06
N ALA A 349 -22.66 -1.18 -1.88
CA ALA A 349 -23.87 -0.42 -2.22
C ALA A 349 -24.09 -0.38 -3.73
N ASP A 350 -25.36 -0.30 -4.16
CA ASP A 350 -25.72 -0.36 -5.59
C ASP A 350 -24.96 0.63 -6.45
N TYR A 351 -24.78 1.87 -5.98
CA TYR A 351 -24.03 2.89 -6.72
C TYR A 351 -22.54 2.51 -6.90
N GLN A 352 -21.92 1.85 -5.92
CA GLN A 352 -20.52 1.42 -6.02
C GLN A 352 -20.39 0.25 -7.01
N ILE A 353 -21.31 -0.72 -6.94
CA ILE A 353 -21.34 -1.87 -7.85
C ILE A 353 -21.64 -1.42 -9.28
N GLN A 354 -22.64 -0.57 -9.48
CA GLN A 354 -22.99 -0.02 -10.79
C GLN A 354 -21.85 0.80 -11.37
N PHE A 355 -21.19 1.64 -10.57
CA PHE A 355 -20.04 2.40 -11.03
C PHE A 355 -18.90 1.48 -11.48
N LEU A 356 -18.53 0.47 -10.68
CA LEU A 356 -17.49 -0.48 -11.08
C LEU A 356 -17.91 -1.19 -12.36
N ARG A 357 -19.12 -1.75 -12.45
CA ARG A 357 -19.61 -2.39 -13.68
C ARG A 357 -19.53 -1.47 -14.91
N ALA A 358 -19.87 -0.19 -14.76
CA ALA A 358 -19.75 0.79 -15.83
C ALA A 358 -18.28 1.03 -16.22
N ALA A 359 -17.40 1.30 -15.24
CA ALA A 359 -15.97 1.52 -15.46
C ALA A 359 -15.29 0.33 -16.15
N LEU A 360 -15.78 -0.89 -15.88
CA LEU A 360 -15.34 -2.11 -16.54
C LEU A 360 -15.88 -2.25 -17.98
N GLY A 361 -17.12 -1.82 -18.21
CA GLY A 361 -17.76 -1.86 -19.54
C GLY A 361 -17.32 -0.77 -20.52
N HIS A 362 -16.63 0.29 -20.07
CA HIS A 362 -16.04 1.28 -20.97
C HIS A 362 -14.84 0.66 -21.71
N LYS A 363 -15.08 0.14 -22.93
CA LYS A 363 -14.06 -0.30 -23.91
C LYS A 363 -13.12 0.82 -24.29
N VAL A 364 -12.16 1.16 -23.43
CA VAL A 364 -11.05 2.02 -23.83
C VAL A 364 -10.17 1.21 -24.78
N LYS A 365 -10.40 1.39 -26.09
CA LYS A 365 -9.57 0.86 -27.19
C LYS A 365 -8.20 1.56 -27.22
N SER A 366 -7.43 1.38 -26.16
CA SER A 366 -6.01 1.73 -26.07
C SER A 366 -5.26 0.43 -25.84
N ARG A 367 -4.17 0.19 -26.59
CA ARG A 367 -3.29 -0.99 -26.42
C ARG A 367 -2.72 -1.13 -25.00
N CYS A 368 -2.81 -0.08 -24.17
CA CYS A 368 -2.28 -0.02 -22.81
C CYS A 368 -3.36 -0.02 -21.71
N LEU A 369 -4.59 0.44 -22.00
CA LEU A 369 -5.74 0.30 -21.09
C LEU A 369 -6.56 -0.96 -21.38
N GLY A 370 -6.51 -1.45 -22.62
CA GLY A 370 -7.13 -2.68 -23.07
C GLY A 370 -6.67 -3.87 -22.22
N LYS A 371 -5.39 -4.02 -21.91
CA LYS A 371 -4.94 -5.11 -21.00
C LYS A 371 -5.41 -4.97 -19.55
N PHE A 372 -5.84 -3.78 -19.12
CA PHE A 372 -6.32 -3.53 -17.76
C PHE A 372 -7.86 -3.66 -17.66
N LEU A 373 -8.60 -3.34 -18.73
CA LEU A 373 -10.07 -3.38 -18.76
C LEU A 373 -10.65 -4.59 -19.50
N GLN A 374 -9.92 -5.16 -20.45
CA GLN A 374 -10.18 -6.50 -21.01
C GLN A 374 -10.05 -7.58 -19.92
N LEU A 375 -9.57 -7.20 -18.72
CA LEU A 375 -9.66 -7.96 -17.48
C LEU A 375 -11.10 -8.22 -16.99
N LEU A 376 -12.15 -7.58 -17.49
CA LEU A 376 -13.48 -7.69 -16.86
C LEU A 376 -14.66 -7.90 -17.83
N GLU A 377 -14.41 -8.31 -19.08
CA GLU A 377 -15.39 -8.05 -20.14
C GLU A 377 -16.31 -9.19 -20.61
N GLU A 378 -16.18 -10.44 -20.19
CA GLU A 378 -17.07 -11.49 -20.72
C GLU A 378 -17.52 -12.51 -19.66
N SER A 379 -18.61 -12.20 -18.94
CA SER A 379 -19.72 -13.15 -18.73
C SER A 379 -20.87 -12.54 -17.92
N GLU A 380 -22.07 -12.87 -18.35
CA GLU A 380 -23.33 -12.60 -17.69
C GLU A 380 -23.32 -13.13 -16.25
N TRP A 381 -23.63 -12.26 -15.30
CA TRP A 381 -23.77 -12.60 -13.89
C TRP A 381 -25.14 -13.26 -13.67
N GLN A 382 -25.20 -14.60 -13.64
CA GLN A 382 -26.33 -15.32 -13.04
C GLN A 382 -25.96 -15.86 -11.67
N CYS A 383 -26.53 -15.24 -10.64
CA CYS A 383 -26.51 -15.76 -9.28
C CYS A 383 -27.51 -16.92 -9.20
N LYS A 384 -27.04 -18.16 -9.05
CA LYS A 384 -27.92 -19.28 -8.67
C LYS A 384 -28.23 -19.15 -7.19
N GLU A 385 -29.46 -18.75 -6.87
CA GLU A 385 -30.06 -19.02 -5.57
C GLU A 385 -30.21 -20.53 -5.40
N SER A 386 -29.43 -21.12 -4.50
CA SER A 386 -29.77 -22.42 -3.93
C SER A 386 -30.88 -22.22 -2.91
N ASN A 387 -32.10 -22.57 -3.29
CA ASN A 387 -33.24 -22.77 -2.41
C ASN A 387 -32.85 -23.61 -1.18
N SER A 388 -32.97 -23.03 0.01
CA SER A 388 -33.43 -23.78 1.18
C SER A 388 -34.23 -22.84 2.09
N ASN A 389 -35.51 -23.19 2.24
CA ASN A 389 -36.47 -22.55 3.12
C ASN A 389 -36.06 -22.71 4.60
N SER A 390 -35.96 -21.61 5.33
CA SER A 390 -36.50 -21.49 6.70
C SER A 390 -36.43 -20.06 7.24
N GLY A 391 -37.60 -19.42 7.40
CA GLY A 391 -37.96 -18.58 8.57
C GLY A 391 -37.32 -17.18 8.72
N PRO A 392 -38.12 -16.12 9.00
CA PRO A 392 -37.66 -14.75 9.08
C PRO A 392 -37.27 -14.38 10.52
N GLU A 393 -36.08 -13.80 10.73
CA GLU A 393 -35.81 -12.78 11.75
C GLU A 393 -34.31 -12.40 11.76
N GLY A 394 -34.06 -11.08 11.65
CA GLY A 394 -33.00 -10.44 12.42
C GLY A 394 -31.57 -10.40 11.85
N ILE A 395 -31.13 -9.17 11.58
CA ILE A 395 -29.73 -8.69 11.62
C ILE A 395 -28.98 -8.74 10.28
N GLN A 396 -29.24 -7.74 9.43
CA GLN A 396 -28.26 -7.27 8.46
C GLN A 396 -27.03 -6.70 9.21
N LYS A 397 -25.96 -7.50 9.32
CA LYS A 397 -24.63 -6.99 9.66
C LYS A 397 -23.88 -6.74 8.36
N GLY A 398 -23.85 -5.46 7.95
CA GLY A 398 -23.05 -4.98 6.83
C GLY A 398 -21.56 -5.22 7.09
N VAL A 399 -20.93 -5.98 6.19
CA VAL A 399 -19.50 -6.30 6.27
C VAL A 399 -18.71 -5.19 5.58
N CYS A 400 -17.91 -4.48 6.38
CA CYS A 400 -16.91 -3.53 5.92
C CYS A 400 -15.72 -4.28 5.31
N ALA A 401 -15.49 -4.13 4.01
CA ALA A 401 -14.26 -4.55 3.35
C ALA A 401 -13.57 -3.31 2.79
N GLY A 402 -12.80 -2.61 3.63
CA GLY A 402 -11.96 -1.51 3.20
C GLY A 402 -10.54 -1.99 2.95
N VAL A 403 -10.28 -2.65 1.82
CA VAL A 403 -8.95 -2.73 1.19
C VAL A 403 -9.16 -2.93 -0.31
N PHE A 404 -8.70 -1.98 -1.10
CA PHE A 404 -8.33 -2.14 -2.51
C PHE A 404 -6.98 -1.44 -2.70
#